data_AF-A0A6P0UM09-F1
#
_entry.id   AF-A0A6P0UM09-F1
#
_cell.length_a   1.000
_cell.length_b   1.000
_cell.length_c   1.000
_cell.angle_alpha   90.00
_cell.angle_beta   90.00
_cell.angle_gamma   90.00
#
_symmetry.space_group_name_H-M   'P 1'
#
loop_
_entity.id
_entity.type
_entity.pdbx_description
1 polymer ?
#
loop_
_entity_poly.entity_id
_entity_poly.type
_entity_poly.pdbx_seq_one_letter_code
_entity_poly.pdbx_strand_id
1 'polypeptide(L)'
;MGDSEENSFSNGLGIIVGIVGAILGVGAANNDPEISAFGGFIVGGIIGYLGGWIVGKVLTFALKVLIAIISIIFIIYRVYRLLTFLAE
;
A
#
# COMPACT_ATOMS: atom_id res chain seq x y z
N MET A 1 -9.71 12.55 -11.01
CA MET A 1 -10.05 12.43 -9.57
C MET A 1 -9.39 11.21 -8.90
N GLY A 2 -8.86 10.22 -9.64
CA GLY A 2 -8.20 9.04 -9.05
C GLY A 2 -6.80 9.28 -8.46
N ASP A 3 -5.98 10.14 -9.07
CA ASP A 3 -4.57 10.30 -8.65
C ASP A 3 -4.40 11.04 -7.31
N SER A 4 -5.35 11.90 -6.95
CA SER A 4 -5.33 12.65 -5.68
C SER A 4 -5.67 11.76 -4.48
N GLU A 5 -6.59 10.82 -4.64
CA GLU A 5 -7.00 9.90 -3.59
C GLU A 5 -5.95 8.81 -3.34
N GLU A 6 -5.34 8.29 -4.41
CA GLU A 6 -4.25 7.31 -4.34
C GLU A 6 -2.98 7.88 -3.68
N ASN A 7 -2.63 9.13 -4.01
CA ASN A 7 -1.51 9.80 -3.34
C ASN A 7 -1.83 10.10 -1.88
N SER A 8 -3.08 10.48 -1.56
CA SER A 8 -3.50 10.74 -0.18
C SER A 8 -3.46 9.48 0.69
N PHE A 9 -3.93 8.34 0.16
CA PHE A 9 -3.84 7.04 0.84
C PHE A 9 -2.38 6.60 1.05
N SER A 10 -1.56 6.62 -0.01
CA SER A 10 -0.15 6.19 0.08
C SER A 10 0.66 7.07 1.03
N ASN A 11 0.40 8.38 1.04
CA ASN A 11 1.03 9.30 1.98
C ASN A 11 0.54 9.08 3.41
N GLY A 12 -0.76 8.84 3.61
CA GLY A 12 -1.33 8.50 4.92
C GLY A 12 -0.73 7.22 5.49
N LEU A 13 -0.59 6.18 4.67
CA LEU A 13 0.07 4.93 5.05
C LEU A 13 1.55 5.16 5.37
N GLY A 14 2.26 5.94 4.54
CA GLY A 14 3.63 6.36 4.82
C GLY A 14 3.77 7.04 6.18
N ILE A 15 2.89 7.99 6.52
CA ILE A 15 2.93 8.68 7.82
C ILE A 15 2.75 7.70 8.98
N ILE A 16 1.75 6.80 8.90
CA ILE A 16 1.48 5.81 9.96
C ILE A 16 2.68 4.88 10.15
N VAL A 17 3.19 4.30 9.08
CA VAL A 17 4.34 3.38 9.13
C VAL A 17 5.61 4.13 9.57
N GLY A 18 5.76 5.41 9.21
CA GLY A 18 6.83 6.28 9.69
C GLY A 18 6.77 6.49 11.20
N ILE A 19 5.59 6.78 11.77
CA ILE A 19 5.42 6.93 13.23
C ILE A 19 5.76 5.61 13.94
N VAL A 20 5.28 4.47 13.43
CA VAL A 20 5.60 3.15 14.00
C VAL A 20 7.10 2.86 13.90
N GLY A 21 7.72 3.11 12.75
CA GLY A 21 9.15 2.94 12.54
C GLY A 21 9.99 3.81 13.47
N ALA A 22 9.56 5.04 13.76
CA ALA A 22 10.22 5.93 14.69
C ALA A 22 10.15 5.41 16.15
N ILE A 23 8.99 4.91 16.58
CA ILE A 23 8.82 4.30 17.91
C ILE A 23 9.70 3.05 18.04
N LEU A 24 9.71 2.19 17.02
CA LEU A 24 10.56 0.99 17.00
C LEU A 24 12.05 1.36 16.95
N GLY A 25 12.42 2.42 16.24
CA GLY A 25 13.79 2.95 16.19
C GLY A 25 14.26 3.49 17.54
N VAL A 26 13.39 4.17 18.30
CA VAL A 26 13.65 4.54 19.70
C VAL A 26 13.76 3.30 20.58
N GLY A 27 12.88 2.31 20.37
CA GLY A 27 12.97 1.00 21.04
C GLY A 27 14.31 0.31 20.81
N ALA A 28 14.82 0.31 19.58
CA ALA A 28 16.12 -0.24 19.23
C ALA A 28 17.27 0.53 19.91
N ALA A 29 17.22 1.86 19.89
CA ALA A 29 18.21 2.72 20.53
C ALA A 29 18.23 2.59 22.07
N ASN A 30 17.12 2.19 22.69
CA ASN A 30 17.10 1.88 24.13
C ASN A 30 17.77 0.54 24.47
N ASN A 31 17.95 -0.35 23.48
CA ASN A 31 18.59 -1.65 23.66
C ASN A 31 20.06 -1.66 23.22
N ASP A 32 20.47 -0.68 22.39
CA ASP A 32 21.85 -0.51 21.94
C ASP A 32 22.36 0.89 22.30
N PRO A 33 23.22 1.03 23.32
CA PRO A 33 23.73 2.32 23.79
C PRO A 33 24.64 3.04 22.78
N GLU A 34 25.07 2.40 21.69
CA GLU A 34 25.80 3.06 20.61
C GLU A 34 24.89 3.94 19.74
N ILE A 35 23.58 3.69 19.76
CA ILE A 35 22.59 4.39 18.96
C ILE A 35 21.87 5.42 19.85
N SER A 36 22.01 6.70 19.53
CA SER A 36 21.22 7.72 20.24
C SER A 36 19.72 7.55 19.98
N ALA A 37 18.88 7.67 21.02
CA ALA A 37 17.43 7.61 20.89
C ALA A 37 16.88 8.60 19.84
N PHE A 38 17.49 9.78 19.73
CA PHE A 38 17.14 10.78 18.72
C PHE A 38 17.50 10.31 17.30
N GLY A 39 18.67 9.69 17.12
CA GLY A 39 19.07 9.09 15.85
C GLY A 39 18.16 7.93 15.44
N GLY A 40 17.82 7.04 16.38
CA GLY A 40 16.88 5.94 16.16
C GLY A 40 15.49 6.43 15.76
N PHE A 41 14.98 7.47 16.41
CA PHE A 41 13.71 8.11 16.06
C PHE A 41 13.69 8.63 14.62
N ILE A 42 14.72 9.38 14.21
CA ILE A 42 14.78 9.99 12.88
C ILE A 42 14.95 8.90 11.81
N VAL A 43 15.93 8.02 11.97
CA VAL A 43 16.24 6.99 10.98
C VAL A 43 15.07 6.00 10.85
N GLY A 44 14.52 5.53 11.97
CA GLY A 44 13.34 4.66 11.98
C GLY A 44 12.12 5.33 11.35
N GLY A 45 11.92 6.63 11.60
CA GLY A 45 10.84 7.40 11.01
C GLY A 45 10.94 7.55 9.49
N ILE A 46 12.13 7.90 8.98
CA ILE A 46 12.38 8.06 7.54
C ILE A 46 12.23 6.72 6.81
N ILE A 47 12.87 5.66 7.32
CA ILE A 47 12.78 4.33 6.72
C ILE A 47 11.34 3.82 6.75
N GLY A 48 10.65 3.98 7.88
CA GLY A 48 9.24 3.62 8.02
C GLY A 48 8.35 4.38 7.03
N TYR A 49 8.55 5.69 6.86
CA TYR A 49 7.78 6.50 5.93
C TYR A 49 7.97 6.04 4.48
N LEU A 50 9.23 5.87 4.05
CA LEU A 50 9.54 5.43 2.70
C LEU A 50 9.01 4.02 2.44
N GLY A 51 9.14 3.11 3.42
CA GLY A 51 8.59 1.77 3.35
C GLY A 51 7.07 1.77 3.21
N GLY A 52 6.36 2.53 4.05
CA GLY A 52 4.91 2.65 3.99
C GLY A 52 4.40 3.29 2.70
N TRP A 53 5.12 4.29 2.18
CA TRP A 53 4.80 4.94 0.91
C TRP A 53 4.94 3.97 -0.28
N ILE A 54 6.02 3.19 -0.33
CA ILE A 54 6.23 2.17 -1.39
C ILE A 54 5.16 1.09 -1.30
N VAL A 55 4.90 0.56 -0.09
CA VAL A 55 3.86 -0.47 0.13
C VAL A 55 2.49 0.05 -0.29
N GLY A 56 2.16 1.31 0.03
CA GLY A 56 0.92 1.96 -0.39
C GLY A 56 0.74 1.93 -1.91
N LYS A 57 1.77 2.33 -2.66
CA LYS A 57 1.74 2.28 -4.13
C LYS A 57 1.58 0.87 -4.68
N VAL A 58 2.29 -0.10 -4.11
CA VAL A 58 2.18 -1.51 -4.52
C VAL A 58 0.77 -2.05 -4.24
N LEU A 59 0.20 -1.72 -3.08
CA LEU A 59 -1.15 -2.14 -2.69
C LEU A 59 -2.21 -1.54 -3.62
N THR A 60 -2.11 -0.26 -3.94
CA THR A 60 -3.03 0.39 -4.88
C THR A 60 -2.92 -0.20 -6.29
N PHE A 61 -1.70 -0.52 -6.75
CA PHE A 61 -1.51 -1.22 -8.01
C PHE A 61 -2.16 -2.61 -8.02
N ALA A 62 -1.93 -3.40 -6.96
CA ALA A 62 -2.52 -4.74 -6.83
C ALA A 62 -4.05 -4.70 -6.84
N LEU A 63 -4.67 -3.72 -6.16
CA LEU A 63 -6.12 -3.56 -6.14
C LEU A 63 -6.69 -3.22 -7.53
N LYS A 64 -6.02 -2.33 -8.29
CA LYS A 64 -6.40 -2.01 -9.66
C LYS A 64 -6.36 -3.24 -10.57
N VAL A 65 -5.30 -4.04 -10.46
CA VAL A 65 -5.17 -5.30 -11.20
C VAL A 65 -6.30 -6.27 -10.85
N LEU A 66 -6.62 -6.42 -9.56
CA LEU A 66 -7.71 -7.29 -9.11
C LEU A 66 -9.08 -6.87 -9.68
N ILE A 67 -9.40 -5.58 -9.61
CA ILE A 67 -10.66 -5.04 -10.15
C ILE A 67 -10.75 -5.25 -11.67
N ALA A 68 -9.63 -5.10 -12.39
CA ALA A 68 -9.57 -5.36 -13.83
C ALA A 68 -9.87 -6.83 -14.15
N ILE A 69 -9.27 -7.77 -13.41
CA ILE A 69 -9.51 -9.21 -13.59
C ILE A 69 -11.00 -9.55 -13.38
N ILE A 70 -11.60 -9.06 -12.28
CA ILE A 70 -13.02 -9.29 -11.98
C ILE A 70 -13.91 -8.74 -13.10
N SER A 71 -13.57 -7.55 -13.60
CA SER A 71 -14.31 -6.90 -14.69
C SER A 71 -14.25 -7.73 -15.99
N ILE A 72 -13.07 -8.29 -16.33
CA ILE A 72 -12.90 -9.16 -17.50
C ILE A 72 -13.74 -10.44 -17.36
N ILE A 73 -13.69 -11.09 -16.19
CA ILE A 73 -14.48 -12.31 -15.92
C ILE A 73 -15.97 -12.03 -16.11
N PHE A 74 -16.45 -10.90 -15.60
CA PHE A 74 -17.85 -10.49 -15.73
C PHE A 74 -18.25 -10.30 -17.20
N ILE A 75 -17.40 -9.65 -18.00
CA ILE A 75 -17.64 -9.47 -19.44
C ILE A 75 -17.70 -10.82 -20.16
N ILE A 76 -16.75 -11.72 -19.90
CA ILE A 76 -16.71 -13.06 -20.51
C ILE A 76 -17.99 -13.83 -20.17
N TYR A 77 -18.39 -13.85 -18.90
CA TYR A 77 -19.62 -14.51 -18.47
C TYR A 77 -20.86 -13.93 -19.17
N ARG A 78 -20.93 -12.59 -19.28
CA ARG A 78 -22.02 -11.91 -19.99
C ARG A 78 -22.05 -12.26 -21.47
N VAL A 79 -20.90 -12.28 -22.14
CA VAL A 79 -20.79 -12.64 -23.56
C VAL A 79 -21.17 -14.09 -23.79
N TYR A 80 -20.65 -15.02 -22.98
CA TYR A 80 -21.00 -16.44 -23.06
C TYR A 80 -22.52 -16.64 -22.99
N ARG A 81 -23.17 -16.00 -22.01
CA ARG A 81 -24.63 -16.08 -21.84
C ARG A 81 -25.40 -15.57 -23.06
N LEU A 82 -24.94 -14.48 -23.69
CA LEU A 82 -25.55 -13.94 -24.90
C LEU A 82 -25.38 -14.89 -26.09
N LEU A 83 -24.21 -15.49 -26.24
CA LEU A 83 -23.95 -16.44 -27.32
C LEU A 83 -24.81 -17.70 -27.19
N THR A 84 -25.02 -18.21 -25.96
CA THR A 84 -25.95 -19.33 -25.72
C THR A 84 -27.37 -18.98 -26.15
N PHE A 85 -27.85 -17.79 -25.82
CA PHE A 85 -29.20 -17.35 -26.22
C PHE A 85 -29.37 -17.22 -27.73
N LEU A 86 -28.32 -16.86 -28.48
CA LEU A 86 -28.38 -16.75 -29.94
C LEU A 86 -28.32 -18.09 -30.66
N ALA A 87 -27.83 -19.14 -29.98
CA ALA A 87 -27.73 -20.48 -30.53
C ALA A 87 -29.02 -21.29 -30.36
N GLU A 88 -29.89 -20.87 -29.44
CA GLU A 88 -31.27 -21.36 -29.26
C GLU A 88 -32.22 -20.69 -30.27
#